data_AF-A0A8S1J5J1-F1
#
_entry.id   AF-A0A8S1J5J1-F1
#
_cell.length_a   1.000
_cell.length_b   1.000
_cell.length_c   1.000
_cell.angle_alpha   90.00
_cell.angle_beta   90.00
_cell.angle_gamma   90.00
#
_symmetry.space_group_name_H-M   'P 1'
#
loop_
_entity.id
_entity.type
_entity.pdbx_description
1 polymer ?
#
loop_
_entity_poly.entity_id
_entity_poly.type
_entity_poly.pdbx_seq_one_letter_code
_entity_poly.pdbx_strand_id
1 'polypeptide(L)'
;MEGLWPVNAVNASVNAVNVLIVVRSNVAEGRGVASSAAVEVAAMKALLAAVGRADLPGRDLALLCQKVENLVVGAPCGVMDQMASAMGPPARLLPILCHTAEAQPPISIPDHIRLYGIDSGVLHSVRDDAYCRVRAAAFMGLKMISDMKKVLPSCLAALSPSEWIGDLEEILPAEISGEEFLAAHGPHVDHVTTVDDHMHYRIRAATRHPILENFRVKLFRQLLGAPPSNAQLLALGELMFQSHASYRACGLGSKGTDAIVDLVKHEADLVTGQRPGVDQVNTQALTLGGVFGAKSSGAGCGGTVCVMASNDDAGRAAVERVAREYGERYGIEGRIFDMKYGERHRACSWCVKVCREG
;
A
#
# COMPACT_ATOMS: atom_id res chain seq x y z
N MET A 1 -25.74 22.93 -9.44
CA MET A 1 -25.65 21.63 -8.72
C MET A 1 -26.92 20.83 -8.98
N GLU A 2 -27.12 20.41 -10.23
CA GLU A 2 -28.12 19.42 -10.64
C GLU A 2 -27.52 18.70 -11.85
N GLY A 3 -27.56 17.36 -11.90
CA GLY A 3 -27.27 16.63 -13.15
C GLY A 3 -26.15 15.59 -13.16
N LEU A 4 -25.90 14.83 -12.08
CA LEU A 4 -24.89 13.75 -12.10
C LEU A 4 -25.41 12.36 -11.75
N TRP A 5 -26.66 12.05 -12.13
CA TRP A 5 -27.15 10.69 -11.97
C TRP A 5 -28.26 10.34 -12.98
N PRO A 6 -28.00 9.43 -13.95
CA PRO A 6 -29.07 8.56 -14.41
C PRO A 6 -29.29 7.56 -13.28
N VAL A 7 -30.27 7.84 -12.41
CA VAL A 7 -30.83 6.76 -11.59
C VAL A 7 -31.54 5.99 -12.66
N ASN A 8 -30.99 4.87 -13.08
CA ASN A 8 -31.87 3.72 -13.17
C ASN A 8 -32.36 3.54 -11.74
N ALA A 9 -33.44 4.28 -11.45
CA ALA A 9 -34.19 4.20 -10.23
C ALA A 9 -34.68 2.76 -10.20
N VAL A 10 -33.88 1.90 -9.58
CA VAL A 10 -34.46 0.87 -8.75
C VAL A 10 -35.21 1.67 -7.69
N ASN A 11 -36.45 1.99 -8.01
CA ASN A 11 -37.45 2.54 -7.12
C ASN A 11 -37.78 1.43 -6.12
N ALA A 12 -36.78 1.02 -5.33
CA ALA A 12 -36.96 0.19 -4.17
C ALA A 12 -37.24 1.18 -3.06
N SER A 13 -38.51 1.24 -2.66
CA SER A 13 -38.91 1.71 -1.34
C SER A 13 -38.07 0.94 -0.31
N VAL A 14 -36.95 1.51 0.12
CA VAL A 14 -36.23 1.02 1.29
C VAL A 14 -37.10 1.43 2.46
N ASN A 15 -37.84 0.49 3.04
CA ASN A 15 -38.53 0.71 4.30
C ASN A 15 -37.51 1.27 5.29
N ALA A 16 -37.83 2.40 5.94
CA ALA A 16 -36.95 2.97 6.94
C ALA A 16 -36.74 1.94 8.07
N VAL A 17 -35.54 1.38 8.17
CA VAL A 17 -35.16 0.46 9.24
C VAL A 17 -34.33 1.24 10.26
N ASN A 18 -34.81 1.30 11.50
CA ASN A 18 -33.99 1.78 12.61
C ASN A 18 -33.06 0.65 13.05
N VAL A 19 -31.74 0.89 13.01
CA VAL A 19 -30.72 -0.09 13.39
C VAL A 19 -29.87 0.48 14.51
N LEU A 20 -29.69 -0.28 15.58
CA LEU A 20 -28.67 -0.02 16.59
C LEU A 20 -27.40 -0.83 16.23
N ILE A 21 -26.30 -0.13 15.96
CA ILE A 21 -25.01 -0.76 15.66
C ILE A 21 -24.05 -0.52 16.82
N VAL A 22 -23.51 -1.59 17.39
CA VAL A 22 -22.44 -1.53 18.38
C VAL A 22 -21.11 -1.86 17.69
N VAL A 23 -20.16 -0.93 17.73
CA VAL A 23 -18.84 -1.10 17.10
C VAL A 23 -17.81 -1.45 18.17
N ARG A 24 -17.11 -2.56 17.96
CA ARG A 24 -15.92 -2.97 18.74
C ARG A 24 -14.83 -3.37 17.78
N SER A 25 -13.65 -2.77 17.91
CA SER A 25 -12.50 -3.05 17.05
C SER A 25 -11.26 -3.37 17.89
N ASN A 26 -10.49 -4.35 17.42
CA ASN A 26 -9.12 -4.63 17.89
C ASN A 26 -8.07 -4.19 16.85
N VAL A 27 -8.49 -3.56 15.74
CA VAL A 27 -7.59 -2.99 14.73
C VAL A 27 -7.05 -1.68 15.28
N ALA A 28 -5.73 -1.52 15.27
CA ALA A 28 -5.09 -0.32 15.81
C ALA A 28 -5.47 0.91 14.97
N GLU A 29 -6.09 1.90 15.62
CA GLU A 29 -6.57 3.12 14.96
C GLU A 29 -5.41 4.01 14.52
N GLY A 30 -5.47 4.53 13.29
CA GLY A 30 -4.49 5.49 12.77
C GLY A 30 -3.09 4.93 12.51
N ARG A 31 -2.92 3.60 12.52
CA ARG A 31 -1.60 2.94 12.42
C ARG A 31 -1.27 2.35 11.05
N GLY A 32 -1.98 2.77 10.00
CA GLY A 32 -1.75 2.31 8.63
C GLY A 32 -2.13 0.83 8.38
N VAL A 33 -3.13 0.34 9.10
CA VAL A 33 -3.65 -1.04 9.03
C VAL A 33 -5.15 -1.09 8.65
N ALA A 34 -5.59 -0.17 7.78
CA ALA A 34 -6.94 -0.14 7.22
C ALA A 34 -8.09 -0.06 8.26
N SER A 35 -7.91 0.71 9.35
CA SER A 35 -8.93 0.81 10.41
C SER A 35 -10.23 1.46 9.96
N SER A 36 -10.19 2.46 9.06
CA SER A 36 -11.41 3.07 8.50
C SER A 36 -12.17 2.08 7.64
N ALA A 37 -11.51 1.46 6.65
CA ALA A 37 -12.11 0.44 5.79
C ALA A 37 -12.72 -0.72 6.57
N ALA A 38 -12.09 -1.17 7.68
CA ALA A 38 -12.66 -2.22 8.53
C ALA A 38 -14.00 -1.81 9.14
N VAL A 39 -14.12 -0.57 9.63
CA VAL A 39 -15.37 -0.03 10.19
C VAL A 39 -16.41 0.16 9.10
N GLU A 40 -16.03 0.72 7.95
CA GLU A 40 -16.92 0.90 6.79
C GLU A 40 -17.52 -0.44 6.35
N VAL A 41 -16.67 -1.44 6.10
CA VAL A 41 -17.10 -2.76 5.65
C VAL A 41 -17.95 -3.47 6.70
N ALA A 42 -17.61 -3.37 7.99
CA ALA A 42 -18.39 -3.99 9.06
C ALA A 42 -19.78 -3.34 9.20
N ALA A 43 -19.85 -2.01 9.20
CA ALA A 43 -21.10 -1.27 9.28
C ALA A 43 -21.99 -1.53 8.06
N MET A 44 -21.40 -1.52 6.85
CA MET A 44 -22.09 -1.81 5.60
C MET A 44 -22.67 -3.23 5.60
N LYS A 45 -21.92 -4.23 6.05
CA LYS A 45 -22.41 -5.62 6.20
C LYS A 45 -23.57 -5.71 7.19
N ALA A 46 -23.47 -5.04 8.34
CA ALA A 46 -24.54 -5.04 9.35
C ALA A 46 -25.83 -4.42 8.81
N LEU A 47 -25.72 -3.29 8.10
CA LEU A 47 -26.87 -2.62 7.47
C LEU A 47 -27.50 -3.48 6.36
N LEU A 48 -26.68 -4.06 5.49
CA LEU A 48 -27.14 -4.96 4.42
C LEU A 48 -27.87 -6.17 5.00
N ALA A 49 -27.37 -6.75 6.09
CA ALA A 49 -28.06 -7.83 6.78
C ALA A 49 -29.41 -7.38 7.36
N ALA A 50 -29.47 -6.21 7.98
CA ALA A 50 -30.70 -5.66 8.57
C ALA A 50 -31.81 -5.40 7.52
N VAL A 51 -31.44 -5.11 6.27
CA VAL A 51 -32.39 -4.87 5.17
C VAL A 51 -32.58 -6.08 4.24
N GLY A 52 -32.07 -7.26 4.61
CA GLY A 52 -32.23 -8.49 3.84
C GLY A 52 -31.43 -8.54 2.53
N ARG A 53 -30.28 -7.86 2.47
CA ARG A 53 -29.38 -7.74 1.31
C ARG A 53 -27.95 -8.21 1.60
N ALA A 54 -27.81 -9.20 2.49
CA ALA A 54 -26.53 -9.73 2.94
C ALA A 54 -25.72 -10.47 1.84
N ASP A 55 -26.32 -10.71 0.68
CA ASP A 55 -25.78 -11.44 -0.46
C ASP A 55 -24.97 -10.57 -1.44
N LEU A 56 -24.80 -9.27 -1.14
CA LEU A 56 -24.01 -8.38 -1.98
C LEU A 56 -22.58 -8.92 -2.18
N PRO A 57 -22.09 -9.04 -3.43
CA PRO A 57 -20.73 -9.50 -3.70
C PRO A 57 -19.68 -8.65 -2.99
N GLY A 58 -18.62 -9.29 -2.47
CA GLY A 58 -17.59 -8.60 -1.68
C GLY A 58 -16.87 -7.46 -2.43
N ARG A 59 -16.73 -7.57 -3.75
CA ARG A 59 -16.21 -6.50 -4.61
C ARG A 59 -17.13 -5.28 -4.62
N ASP A 60 -18.42 -5.49 -4.80
CA ASP A 60 -19.40 -4.41 -4.87
C ASP A 60 -19.54 -3.72 -3.51
N LEU A 61 -19.50 -4.51 -2.43
CA LEU A 61 -19.42 -4.01 -1.06
C LEU A 61 -18.19 -3.09 -0.87
N ALA A 62 -17.01 -3.53 -1.32
CA ALA A 62 -15.79 -2.75 -1.19
C ALA A 62 -15.84 -1.45 -2.00
N LEU A 63 -16.40 -1.48 -3.22
CA LEU A 63 -16.57 -0.29 -4.05
C LEU A 63 -17.56 0.71 -3.45
N LEU A 64 -18.63 0.23 -2.79
CA LEU A 64 -19.54 1.10 -2.05
C LEU A 64 -18.85 1.75 -0.83
N CYS A 65 -18.08 0.97 -0.06
CA CYS A 65 -17.31 1.52 1.07
C CYS A 65 -16.27 2.56 0.58
N GLN A 66 -15.57 2.28 -0.52
CA GLN A 66 -14.62 3.23 -1.11
C GLN A 66 -15.33 4.54 -1.53
N LYS A 67 -16.56 4.45 -2.06
CA LYS A 67 -17.36 5.64 -2.38
C LYS A 67 -17.75 6.43 -1.13
N VAL A 68 -18.05 5.75 -0.02
CA VAL A 68 -18.31 6.41 1.27
C VAL A 68 -17.07 7.18 1.75
N GLU A 69 -15.89 6.56 1.75
CA GLU A 69 -14.64 7.22 2.15
C GLU A 69 -14.37 8.47 1.28
N ASN A 70 -14.51 8.36 -0.04
CA ASN A 70 -14.22 9.47 -0.95
C ASN A 70 -15.29 10.58 -0.93
N LEU A 71 -16.58 10.25 -0.92
CA LEU A 71 -17.67 11.21 -1.15
C LEU A 71 -18.38 11.69 0.11
N VAL A 72 -18.36 10.88 1.17
CA VAL A 72 -19.03 11.21 2.45
C VAL A 72 -18.01 11.68 3.47
N VAL A 73 -16.92 10.92 3.65
CA VAL A 73 -15.82 11.30 4.55
C VAL A 73 -14.95 12.38 3.92
N GLY A 74 -14.84 12.38 2.59
CA GLY A 74 -14.03 13.35 1.85
C GLY A 74 -12.54 13.01 1.86
N ALA A 75 -12.17 11.75 2.10
CA ALA A 75 -10.79 11.29 2.14
C ALA A 75 -10.42 10.57 0.83
N PRO A 76 -9.54 11.16 -0.02
CA PRO A 76 -9.14 10.54 -1.27
C PRO A 76 -8.45 9.19 -1.04
N CYS A 77 -8.98 8.10 -1.59
CA CYS A 77 -8.39 6.77 -1.41
C CYS A 77 -8.56 5.85 -2.63
N GLY A 78 -7.67 4.85 -2.74
CA GLY A 78 -7.85 3.70 -3.63
C GLY A 78 -8.79 2.64 -3.03
N VAL A 79 -9.03 1.55 -3.75
CA VAL A 79 -9.98 0.48 -3.36
C VAL A 79 -9.36 -0.61 -2.47
N MET A 80 -8.04 -0.55 -2.26
CA MET A 80 -7.24 -1.65 -1.71
C MET A 80 -7.71 -2.09 -0.32
N ASP A 81 -7.85 -1.14 0.60
CA ASP A 81 -8.16 -1.42 2.00
C ASP A 81 -9.58 -2.00 2.14
N GLN A 82 -10.55 -1.44 1.41
CA GLN A 82 -11.92 -1.94 1.39
C GLN A 82 -12.00 -3.34 0.77
N MET A 83 -11.32 -3.59 -0.36
CA MET A 83 -11.29 -4.90 -0.99
C MET A 83 -10.66 -5.96 -0.08
N ALA A 84 -9.54 -5.63 0.56
CA ALA A 84 -8.86 -6.56 1.44
C ALA A 84 -9.66 -6.84 2.72
N SER A 85 -10.33 -5.83 3.29
CA SER A 85 -11.24 -6.01 4.42
C SER A 85 -12.49 -6.81 4.04
N ALA A 86 -13.00 -6.65 2.82
CA ALA A 86 -14.22 -7.32 2.38
C ALA A 86 -13.98 -8.77 1.93
N MET A 87 -12.84 -9.03 1.27
CA MET A 87 -12.56 -10.26 0.51
C MET A 87 -11.29 -11.00 0.96
N GLY A 88 -10.54 -10.45 1.92
CA GLY A 88 -9.30 -11.02 2.42
C GLY A 88 -9.49 -12.44 2.98
N PRO A 89 -8.85 -13.46 2.39
CA PRO A 89 -8.90 -14.81 2.93
C PRO A 89 -8.06 -14.91 4.21
N PRO A 90 -8.40 -15.84 5.12
CA PRO A 90 -7.56 -16.10 6.27
C PRO A 90 -6.16 -16.53 5.82
N ALA A 91 -5.13 -15.93 6.43
CA ALA A 91 -3.76 -16.41 6.36
C ALA A 91 -3.12 -16.46 4.95
N ARG A 92 -3.66 -15.69 3.99
CA ARG A 92 -3.13 -15.60 2.63
C ARG A 92 -3.13 -14.16 2.15
N LEU A 93 -2.22 -13.86 1.23
CA LEU A 93 -2.16 -12.59 0.54
C LEU A 93 -3.26 -12.53 -0.52
N LEU A 94 -3.88 -11.37 -0.70
CA LEU A 94 -4.89 -11.14 -1.74
C LEU A 94 -4.31 -10.21 -2.81
N PRO A 95 -3.88 -10.72 -3.97
CA PRO A 95 -3.49 -9.84 -5.06
C PRO A 95 -4.72 -9.16 -5.64
N ILE A 96 -4.61 -7.85 -5.91
CA ILE A 96 -5.72 -7.03 -6.41
C ILE A 96 -5.27 -6.29 -7.67
N LEU A 97 -6.08 -6.41 -8.72
CA LEU A 97 -6.06 -5.51 -9.86
C LEU A 97 -6.79 -4.22 -9.52
N CYS A 98 -6.07 -3.22 -9.05
CA CYS A 98 -6.68 -2.00 -8.52
C CYS A 98 -7.41 -1.17 -9.59
N HIS A 99 -6.96 -1.22 -10.86
CA HIS A 99 -7.60 -0.48 -11.94
C HIS A 99 -9.03 -0.95 -12.22
N THR A 100 -9.28 -2.26 -12.16
CA THR A 100 -10.61 -2.87 -12.40
C THR A 100 -11.29 -3.34 -11.12
N ALA A 101 -10.65 -3.15 -9.97
CA ALA A 101 -11.06 -3.68 -8.66
C ALA A 101 -11.33 -5.19 -8.69
N GLU A 102 -10.44 -5.98 -9.30
CA GLU A 102 -10.57 -7.44 -9.36
C GLU A 102 -9.63 -8.13 -8.38
N ALA A 103 -10.17 -9.05 -7.58
CA ALA A 103 -9.38 -9.96 -6.76
C ALA A 103 -8.83 -11.10 -7.60
N GLN A 104 -7.55 -11.42 -7.40
CA GLN A 104 -6.92 -12.59 -8.01
C GLN A 104 -6.81 -13.76 -7.02
N PRO A 105 -6.47 -14.98 -7.48
CA PRO A 105 -6.28 -16.12 -6.59
C PRO A 105 -5.32 -15.81 -5.43
N PRO A 106 -5.73 -16.09 -4.18
CA PRO A 106 -4.90 -15.84 -3.01
C PRO A 106 -3.59 -16.61 -3.02
N ILE A 107 -2.56 -16.02 -2.41
CA ILE A 107 -1.20 -16.55 -2.38
C ILE A 107 -0.83 -16.91 -0.94
N SER A 108 -0.37 -18.13 -0.73
CA SER A 108 0.22 -18.52 0.55
C SER A 108 1.60 -17.89 0.69
N ILE A 109 1.90 -17.37 1.88
CA ILE A 109 3.28 -16.99 2.23
C ILE A 109 4.08 -18.31 2.40
N PRO A 110 5.31 -18.42 1.86
CA PRO A 110 6.14 -19.62 2.03
C PRO A 110 6.49 -19.91 3.49
N ASP A 111 6.61 -21.19 3.85
CA ASP A 111 6.82 -21.62 5.25
C ASP A 111 8.12 -21.12 5.88
N HIS A 112 9.15 -20.83 5.08
CA HIS A 112 10.41 -20.27 5.56
C HIS A 112 10.37 -18.74 5.74
N ILE A 113 9.26 -18.08 5.38
CA ILE A 113 9.08 -16.64 5.47
C ILE A 113 8.05 -16.29 6.54
N ARG A 114 8.34 -15.25 7.30
CA ARG A 114 7.39 -14.64 8.24
C ARG A 114 7.34 -13.13 8.09
N LEU A 115 6.15 -12.57 8.25
CA LEU A 115 5.91 -11.14 8.22
C LEU A 115 5.57 -10.64 9.63
N TYR A 116 6.16 -9.51 9.99
CA TYR A 116 5.92 -8.80 11.24
C TYR A 116 5.56 -7.35 10.95
N GLY A 117 4.74 -6.74 11.81
CA GLY A 117 4.54 -5.30 11.84
C GLY A 117 5.30 -4.71 13.02
N ILE A 118 6.08 -3.64 12.80
CA ILE A 118 6.64 -2.81 13.86
C ILE A 118 5.97 -1.45 13.80
N ASP A 119 5.30 -1.11 14.87
CA ASP A 119 4.59 0.14 15.01
C ASP A 119 5.54 1.31 15.26
N SER A 120 5.51 2.33 14.41
CA SER A 120 6.32 3.53 14.64
C SER A 120 5.78 4.43 15.75
N GLY A 121 4.54 4.23 16.20
CA GLY A 121 3.87 5.16 17.13
C GLY A 121 3.54 6.54 16.53
N VAL A 122 3.94 6.80 15.28
CA VAL A 122 3.55 7.99 14.52
C VAL A 122 2.16 7.75 13.97
N LEU A 123 1.18 8.52 14.45
CA LEU A 123 -0.18 8.48 13.92
C LEU A 123 -0.19 8.97 12.47
N HIS A 124 -0.92 8.28 11.61
CA HIS A 124 -1.29 8.85 10.32
C HIS A 124 -2.25 10.01 10.57
N SER A 125 -1.87 11.22 10.18
CA SER A 125 -2.84 12.24 9.87
C SER A 125 -3.40 11.95 8.46
N VAL A 126 -4.46 11.13 8.39
CA VAL A 126 -5.19 10.85 7.13
C VAL A 126 -5.78 12.14 6.51
N ARG A 127 -5.83 13.23 7.28
CA ARG A 127 -6.23 14.57 6.84
C ARG A 127 -5.10 15.44 6.29
N ASP A 128 -3.85 14.98 6.28
CA ASP A 128 -2.74 15.84 5.88
C ASP A 128 -2.41 15.70 4.38
N ASP A 129 -2.49 16.85 3.73
CA ASP A 129 -1.92 17.30 2.47
C ASP A 129 -0.96 16.37 1.69
N ALA A 130 -0.09 15.59 2.32
CA ALA A 130 0.96 14.81 1.69
C ALA A 130 0.42 13.71 0.78
N TYR A 131 -0.55 12.90 1.24
CA TYR A 131 -1.12 11.85 0.38
C TYR A 131 -1.86 12.47 -0.81
N CYS A 132 -2.70 13.48 -0.54
CA CYS A 132 -3.45 14.21 -1.57
C CYS A 132 -2.50 14.85 -2.59
N ARG A 133 -1.40 15.46 -2.14
CA ARG A 133 -0.37 16.04 -3.02
C ARG A 133 0.29 14.99 -3.89
N VAL A 134 0.68 13.84 -3.33
CA VAL A 134 1.34 12.78 -4.10
C VAL A 134 0.38 12.15 -5.10
N ARG A 135 -0.88 11.95 -4.71
CA ARG A 135 -1.93 11.49 -5.62
C ARG A 135 -2.15 12.48 -6.76
N ALA A 136 -2.37 13.76 -6.45
CA ALA A 136 -2.52 14.82 -7.45
C ALA A 136 -1.30 14.86 -8.38
N ALA A 137 -0.07 14.84 -7.83
CA ALA A 137 1.17 14.81 -8.61
C ALA A 137 1.27 13.61 -9.56
N ALA A 138 0.84 12.42 -9.14
CA ALA A 138 0.81 11.25 -10.01
C ALA A 138 -0.19 11.43 -11.17
N PHE A 139 -1.37 12.00 -10.91
CA PHE A 139 -2.33 12.30 -11.97
C PHE A 139 -1.93 13.47 -12.86
N MET A 140 -1.19 14.45 -12.33
CA MET A 140 -0.53 15.49 -13.14
C MET A 140 0.47 14.86 -14.10
N GLY A 141 1.33 13.96 -13.62
CA GLY A 141 2.26 13.22 -14.47
C GLY A 141 1.59 12.37 -15.53
N LEU A 142 0.50 11.68 -15.18
CA LEU A 142 -0.33 10.95 -16.15
C LEU A 142 -0.84 11.88 -17.25
N LYS A 143 -1.36 13.05 -16.88
CA LYS A 143 -1.85 14.06 -17.82
C LYS A 143 -0.73 14.57 -18.74
N MET A 144 0.44 14.91 -18.20
CA MET A 144 1.60 15.33 -19.00
C MET A 144 2.00 14.27 -20.03
N ILE A 145 2.13 13.01 -19.60
CA ILE A 145 2.46 11.89 -20.49
C ILE A 145 1.40 11.73 -21.59
N SER A 146 0.13 11.90 -21.23
CA SER A 146 -0.98 11.79 -22.18
C SER A 146 -0.95 12.89 -23.24
N ASP A 147 -0.65 14.12 -22.83
CA ASP A 147 -0.55 15.27 -23.74
C ASP A 147 0.64 15.14 -24.70
N MET A 148 1.73 14.53 -24.25
CA MET A 148 2.90 14.22 -25.08
C MET A 148 2.63 13.10 -26.06
N LYS A 149 2.09 11.97 -25.60
CA LYS A 149 1.83 10.78 -26.44
C LYS A 149 0.60 10.91 -27.33
N LYS A 150 -0.24 11.92 -27.13
CA LYS A 150 -1.57 12.07 -27.76
C LYS A 150 -2.48 10.84 -27.53
N VAL A 151 -2.18 10.06 -26.50
CA VAL A 151 -2.90 8.87 -26.06
C VAL A 151 -2.91 8.89 -24.55
N LEU A 152 -4.09 8.74 -23.94
CA LEU A 152 -4.23 8.61 -22.48
C LEU A 152 -4.04 7.14 -22.10
N PRO A 153 -2.93 6.75 -21.43
CA PRO A 153 -2.84 5.41 -20.88
C PRO A 153 -3.89 5.23 -19.79
N SER A 154 -4.40 4.01 -19.63
CA SER A 154 -5.47 3.69 -18.66
C SER A 154 -5.07 4.01 -17.22
N CYS A 155 -3.78 3.89 -16.90
CA CYS A 155 -3.16 4.35 -15.66
C CYS A 155 -1.63 4.39 -15.83
N LEU A 156 -0.91 5.03 -14.91
CA LEU A 156 0.56 5.02 -14.92
C LEU A 156 1.14 3.61 -14.84
N ALA A 157 0.51 2.71 -14.08
CA ALA A 157 0.98 1.33 -13.91
C ALA A 157 0.91 0.47 -15.20
N ALA A 158 0.31 0.98 -16.28
CA ALA A 158 0.33 0.35 -17.60
C ALA A 158 1.66 0.57 -18.34
N LEU A 159 2.47 1.55 -17.92
CA LEU A 159 3.79 1.81 -18.49
C LEU A 159 4.81 0.81 -17.94
N SER A 160 5.80 0.45 -18.75
CA SER A 160 6.91 -0.42 -18.32
C SER A 160 8.05 0.37 -17.68
N PRO A 161 8.88 -0.24 -16.81
CA PRO A 161 10.10 0.42 -16.30
C PRO A 161 11.05 0.87 -17.40
N SER A 162 11.22 0.09 -18.47
CA SER A 162 12.10 0.43 -19.59
C SER A 162 11.60 1.64 -20.36
N GLU A 163 10.29 1.72 -20.60
CA GLU A 163 9.66 2.89 -21.25
C GLU A 163 9.77 4.14 -20.37
N TRP A 164 9.60 3.99 -19.05
CA TRP A 164 9.79 5.10 -18.12
C TRP A 164 11.23 5.62 -18.15
N ILE A 165 12.21 4.75 -17.94
CA ILE A 165 13.64 5.12 -17.84
C ILE A 165 14.17 5.64 -19.19
N GLY A 166 13.80 4.99 -20.29
CA GLY A 166 14.32 5.33 -21.61
C GLY A 166 13.71 6.59 -22.21
N ASP A 167 12.39 6.78 -22.04
CA ASP A 167 11.65 7.72 -22.88
C ASP A 167 10.93 8.82 -22.09
N LEU A 168 10.71 8.68 -20.78
CA LEU A 168 9.81 9.59 -20.03
C LEU A 168 10.45 10.30 -18.85
N GLU A 169 11.36 9.65 -18.12
CA GLU A 169 11.85 10.13 -16.83
C GLU A 169 12.48 11.53 -16.91
N GLU A 170 13.33 11.75 -17.90
CA GLU A 170 14.04 13.02 -18.08
C GLU A 170 13.16 14.12 -18.69
N ILE A 171 12.06 13.75 -19.36
CA ILE A 171 11.14 14.72 -19.96
C ILE A 171 10.26 15.37 -18.89
N LEU A 172 9.85 14.59 -17.87
CA LEU A 172 9.04 15.14 -16.79
C LEU A 172 9.93 15.97 -15.85
N PRO A 173 9.51 17.19 -15.46
CA PRO A 173 10.25 17.99 -14.50
C PRO A 173 10.26 17.29 -13.13
N ALA A 174 11.35 17.47 -12.39
CA ALA A 174 11.47 16.90 -11.04
C ALA A 174 10.33 17.40 -10.14
N GLU A 175 10.08 18.71 -10.17
CA GLU A 175 8.99 19.40 -9.49
C GLU A 175 8.36 20.46 -10.42
N ILE A 176 7.10 20.82 -10.18
CA ILE A 176 6.39 21.92 -10.85
C ILE A 176 5.44 22.60 -9.87
N SER A 177 5.12 23.88 -10.05
CA SER A 177 4.02 24.51 -9.29
C SER A 177 2.65 24.08 -9.85
N GLY A 178 1.62 24.13 -9.01
CA GLY A 178 0.25 23.89 -9.45
C GLY A 178 -0.21 24.92 -10.49
N GLU A 179 0.15 26.20 -10.30
CA GLU A 179 -0.13 27.28 -11.25
C GLU A 179 0.45 26.99 -12.65
N GLU A 180 1.74 26.65 -12.73
CA GLU A 180 2.43 26.33 -13.98
C GLU A 180 1.79 25.13 -14.68
N PHE A 181 1.47 24.08 -13.91
CA PHE A 181 0.80 22.89 -14.44
C PHE A 181 -0.58 23.23 -15.00
N LEU A 182 -1.40 23.95 -14.25
CA LEU A 182 -2.77 24.31 -14.65
C LEU A 182 -2.77 25.20 -15.89
N ALA A 183 -1.84 26.16 -15.98
CA ALA A 183 -1.70 27.01 -17.16
C ALA A 183 -1.33 26.22 -18.42
N ALA A 184 -0.46 25.20 -18.30
CA ALA A 184 0.02 24.42 -19.44
C ALA A 184 -0.91 23.25 -19.84
N HIS A 185 -1.53 22.58 -18.86
CA HIS A 185 -2.21 21.29 -19.06
C HIS A 185 -3.70 21.29 -18.65
N GLY A 186 -4.16 22.32 -17.92
CA GLY A 186 -5.48 22.34 -17.30
C GLY A 186 -5.60 21.33 -16.14
N PRO A 187 -6.81 21.00 -15.68
CA PRO A 187 -7.02 20.05 -14.59
C PRO A 187 -6.61 18.62 -14.99
N HIS A 188 -6.17 17.84 -14.00
CA HIS A 188 -5.88 16.42 -14.18
C HIS A 188 -7.16 15.56 -14.20
N VAL A 189 -7.05 14.27 -14.55
CA VAL A 189 -8.20 13.37 -14.74
C VAL A 189 -8.78 12.75 -13.46
N ASP A 190 -8.14 12.91 -12.30
CA ASP A 190 -8.68 12.36 -11.05
C ASP A 190 -9.89 13.16 -10.55
N HIS A 191 -10.91 12.45 -10.07
CA HIS A 191 -12.16 13.04 -9.61
C HIS A 191 -12.24 13.26 -8.10
N VAL A 192 -11.25 12.76 -7.35
CA VAL A 192 -11.24 12.85 -5.88
C VAL A 192 -10.16 13.79 -5.34
N THR A 193 -9.17 14.18 -6.14
CA THR A 193 -8.23 15.26 -5.82
C THR A 193 -8.37 16.45 -6.76
N THR A 194 -7.76 17.57 -6.40
CA THR A 194 -7.61 18.75 -7.25
C THR A 194 -6.16 19.24 -7.18
N VAL A 195 -5.75 20.01 -8.17
CA VAL A 195 -4.47 20.73 -8.15
C VAL A 195 -4.68 22.06 -7.42
N ASP A 196 -3.83 22.34 -6.45
CA ASP A 196 -3.73 23.61 -5.71
C ASP A 196 -2.65 24.46 -6.38
N ASP A 197 -3.02 25.64 -6.86
CA ASP A 197 -2.15 26.53 -7.62
C ASP A 197 -1.02 27.14 -6.78
N HIS A 198 -1.15 27.15 -5.45
CA HIS A 198 -0.15 27.66 -4.52
C HIS A 198 0.85 26.59 -4.05
N MET A 199 0.71 25.34 -4.48
CA MET A 199 1.54 24.23 -4.05
C MET A 199 2.59 23.83 -5.09
N HIS A 200 3.70 23.25 -4.62
CA HIS A 200 4.68 22.57 -5.46
C HIS A 200 4.55 21.05 -5.37
N TYR A 201 4.70 20.39 -6.50
CA TYR A 201 4.46 18.95 -6.65
C TYR A 201 5.69 18.23 -7.17
N ARG A 202 6.08 17.14 -6.50
CA ARG A 202 7.15 16.21 -6.91
C ARG A 202 6.72 15.28 -8.04
N ILE A 203 6.41 15.86 -9.21
CA ILE A 203 5.80 15.13 -10.33
C ILE A 203 6.63 13.92 -10.75
N ARG A 204 7.94 14.06 -10.99
CA ARG A 204 8.75 12.93 -11.50
C ARG A 204 8.71 11.74 -10.54
N ALA A 205 8.92 11.99 -9.24
CA ALA A 205 8.90 10.94 -8.24
C ALA A 205 7.51 10.29 -8.11
N ALA A 206 6.45 11.11 -8.00
CA ALA A 206 5.07 10.65 -7.87
C ALA A 206 4.59 9.87 -9.10
N THR A 207 5.07 10.22 -10.30
CA THR A 207 4.78 9.52 -11.55
C THR A 207 5.53 8.19 -11.65
N ARG A 208 6.82 8.19 -11.28
CA ARG A 208 7.68 7.00 -11.28
C ARG A 208 7.18 5.91 -10.34
N HIS A 209 6.68 6.30 -9.16
CA HIS A 209 6.29 5.35 -8.12
C HIS A 209 5.30 4.27 -8.58
N PRO A 210 4.10 4.59 -9.10
CA PRO A 210 3.14 3.56 -9.52
C PRO A 210 3.65 2.68 -10.67
N ILE A 211 4.48 3.21 -11.57
CA ILE A 211 5.10 2.46 -12.67
C ILE A 211 6.02 1.37 -12.10
N LEU A 212 7.03 1.78 -11.34
CA LEU A 212 8.04 0.87 -10.82
C LEU A 212 7.50 -0.02 -9.70
N GLU A 213 6.57 0.48 -8.87
CA GLU A 213 5.93 -0.30 -7.81
C GLU A 213 5.08 -1.43 -8.40
N ASN A 214 4.36 -1.20 -9.50
CA ASN A 214 3.62 -2.27 -10.17
C ASN A 214 4.55 -3.39 -10.63
N PHE A 215 5.69 -3.04 -11.23
CA PHE A 215 6.69 -4.02 -11.64
C PHE A 215 7.29 -4.77 -10.43
N ARG A 216 7.69 -4.05 -9.38
CA ARG A 216 8.21 -4.65 -8.13
C ARG A 216 7.23 -5.64 -7.54
N VAL A 217 5.95 -5.30 -7.53
CA VAL A 217 4.92 -6.17 -6.95
C VAL A 217 4.66 -7.41 -7.80
N LYS A 218 4.66 -7.28 -9.14
CA LYS A 218 4.62 -8.44 -10.06
C LYS A 218 5.82 -9.37 -9.81
N LEU A 219 7.03 -8.81 -9.69
CA LEU A 219 8.25 -9.58 -9.43
C LEU A 219 8.24 -10.22 -8.04
N PHE A 220 7.84 -9.49 -7.00
CA PHE A 220 7.71 -9.98 -5.63
C PHE A 220 6.78 -11.20 -5.58
N ARG A 221 5.64 -11.12 -6.29
CA ARG A 221 4.71 -12.25 -6.44
C ARG A 221 5.36 -13.47 -7.09
N GLN A 222 6.12 -13.29 -8.17
CA GLN A 222 6.80 -14.41 -8.83
C GLN A 222 7.85 -15.03 -7.89
N LEU A 223 8.61 -14.20 -7.19
CA LEU A 223 9.63 -14.63 -6.24
C LEU A 223 9.03 -15.37 -5.04
N LEU A 224 7.85 -15.00 -4.55
CA LEU A 224 7.15 -15.79 -3.51
C LEU A 224 6.88 -17.24 -3.94
N GLY A 225 6.68 -17.49 -5.24
CA GLY A 225 6.47 -18.82 -5.79
C GLY A 225 7.75 -19.58 -6.18
N ALA A 226 8.92 -18.94 -6.08
CA ALA A 226 10.20 -19.56 -6.43
C ALA A 226 10.65 -20.59 -5.37
N PRO A 227 11.56 -21.53 -5.73
CA PRO A 227 12.14 -22.46 -4.76
C PRO A 227 12.83 -21.72 -3.59
N PRO A 228 12.66 -22.21 -2.35
CA PRO A 228 13.31 -21.63 -1.17
C PRO A 228 14.84 -21.56 -1.31
N SER A 229 15.39 -20.36 -1.17
CA SER A 229 16.84 -20.12 -1.24
C SER A 229 17.21 -18.78 -0.58
N ASN A 230 18.48 -18.62 -0.22
CA ASN A 230 18.99 -17.32 0.24
C ASN A 230 18.80 -16.26 -0.85
N ALA A 231 19.01 -16.58 -2.13
CA ALA A 231 18.78 -15.65 -3.25
C ALA A 231 17.33 -15.13 -3.28
N GLN A 232 16.36 -16.01 -3.06
CA GLN A 232 14.94 -15.62 -3.01
C GLN A 232 14.67 -14.63 -1.88
N LEU A 233 15.14 -14.92 -0.66
CA LEU A 233 14.95 -14.05 0.51
C LEU A 233 15.58 -12.67 0.31
N LEU A 234 16.80 -12.63 -0.23
CA LEU A 234 17.54 -11.40 -0.51
C LEU A 234 16.83 -10.56 -1.59
N ALA A 235 16.37 -11.19 -2.68
CA ALA A 235 15.68 -10.48 -3.74
C ALA A 235 14.31 -9.93 -3.28
N LEU A 236 13.53 -10.72 -2.53
CA LEU A 236 12.29 -10.26 -1.93
C LEU A 236 12.54 -9.08 -0.97
N GLY A 237 13.58 -9.18 -0.15
CA GLY A 237 13.94 -8.15 0.83
C GLY A 237 14.35 -6.82 0.17
N GLU A 238 15.19 -6.90 -0.85
CA GLU A 238 15.61 -5.75 -1.66
C GLU A 238 14.42 -5.05 -2.33
N LEU A 239 13.44 -5.80 -2.85
CA LEU A 239 12.22 -5.20 -3.40
C LEU A 239 11.40 -4.44 -2.35
N MET A 240 11.37 -4.90 -1.10
CA MET A 240 10.73 -4.16 0.00
C MET A 240 11.46 -2.85 0.28
N PHE A 241 12.80 -2.87 0.39
CA PHE A 241 13.57 -1.65 0.60
C PHE A 241 13.43 -0.65 -0.54
N GLN A 242 13.46 -1.11 -1.80
CA GLN A 242 13.22 -0.25 -2.97
C GLN A 242 11.82 0.35 -2.97
N SER A 243 10.81 -0.42 -2.56
CA SER A 243 9.45 0.09 -2.39
C SER A 243 9.41 1.22 -1.36
N HIS A 244 10.04 1.05 -0.20
CA HIS A 244 10.10 2.10 0.82
C HIS A 244 10.88 3.34 0.36
N ALA A 245 12.03 3.16 -0.30
CA ALA A 245 12.79 4.26 -0.88
C ALA A 245 11.95 5.05 -1.91
N SER A 246 11.14 4.35 -2.71
CA SER A 246 10.21 4.97 -3.65
C SER A 246 9.10 5.76 -2.94
N TYR A 247 8.57 5.27 -1.82
CA TYR A 247 7.61 6.01 -0.97
C TYR A 247 8.23 7.31 -0.43
N ARG A 248 9.44 7.24 0.11
CA ARG A 248 10.19 8.40 0.63
C ARG A 248 10.42 9.45 -0.45
N ALA A 249 10.86 9.03 -1.64
CA ALA A 249 11.11 9.92 -2.77
C ALA A 249 9.87 10.73 -3.20
N CYS A 250 8.68 10.14 -3.09
CA CYS A 250 7.43 10.85 -3.41
C CYS A 250 6.97 11.80 -2.31
N GLY A 251 7.52 11.70 -1.10
CA GLY A 251 7.08 12.49 0.06
C GLY A 251 6.07 11.78 0.97
N LEU A 252 5.95 10.45 0.87
CA LEU A 252 5.11 9.62 1.75
C LEU A 252 5.90 8.97 2.91
N GLY A 253 7.19 9.30 3.05
CA GLY A 253 8.02 8.82 4.16
C GLY A 253 7.66 9.49 5.50
N SER A 254 8.19 8.96 6.59
CA SER A 254 8.08 9.58 7.92
C SER A 254 9.30 9.27 8.76
N LYS A 255 9.71 10.17 9.66
CA LYS A 255 10.89 9.94 10.51
C LYS A 255 10.81 8.60 11.26
N GLY A 256 9.64 8.22 11.75
CA GLY A 256 9.44 6.98 12.50
C GLY A 256 9.57 5.74 11.62
N THR A 257 8.83 5.69 10.51
CA THR A 257 8.91 4.54 9.59
C THR A 257 10.27 4.40 8.93
N ASP A 258 10.87 5.51 8.53
CA ASP A 258 12.17 5.54 7.86
C ASP A 258 13.24 5.00 8.82
N ALA A 259 13.21 5.42 10.10
CA ALA A 259 14.14 4.93 11.11
C ALA A 259 14.02 3.42 11.35
N ILE A 260 12.79 2.87 11.42
CA ILE A 260 12.62 1.42 11.57
C ILE A 260 13.16 0.68 10.34
N VAL A 261 12.88 1.16 9.13
CA VAL A 261 13.39 0.51 7.90
C VAL A 261 14.91 0.57 7.84
N ASP A 262 15.52 1.69 8.24
CA ASP A 262 16.98 1.82 8.32
C ASP A 262 17.60 0.84 9.34
N LEU A 263 16.94 0.64 10.50
CA LEU A 263 17.35 -0.37 11.49
C LEU A 263 17.23 -1.81 10.95
N VAL A 264 16.14 -2.13 10.26
CA VAL A 264 15.98 -3.44 9.63
C VAL A 264 17.05 -3.66 8.57
N LYS A 265 17.38 -2.63 7.78
CA LYS A 265 18.45 -2.72 6.77
C LYS A 265 19.80 -3.00 7.43
N HIS A 266 20.12 -2.31 8.53
CA HIS A 266 21.34 -2.58 9.29
C HIS A 266 21.40 -4.02 9.80
N GLU A 267 20.31 -4.54 10.38
CA GLU A 267 20.23 -5.93 10.82
C GLU A 267 20.30 -6.93 9.65
N ALA A 268 19.72 -6.61 8.49
CA ALA A 268 19.82 -7.45 7.29
C ALA A 268 21.26 -7.50 6.76
N ASP A 269 22.01 -6.40 6.78
CA ASP A 269 23.41 -6.35 6.38
C ASP A 269 24.31 -7.26 7.26
N LEU A 270 23.93 -7.46 8.53
CA LEU A 270 24.61 -8.42 9.43
C LEU A 270 24.39 -9.88 9.01
N VAL A 271 23.21 -10.20 8.47
CA VAL A 271 22.86 -11.56 8.01
C VAL A 271 23.58 -11.90 6.70
N THR A 272 23.74 -10.93 5.80
CA THR A 272 24.30 -11.15 4.45
C THR A 272 25.81 -11.16 4.38
N GLY A 273 26.51 -10.96 5.50
CA GLY A 273 27.98 -10.94 5.51
C GLY A 273 28.57 -9.79 4.68
N GLN A 274 27.81 -8.75 4.33
CA GLN A 274 28.31 -7.53 3.67
C GLN A 274 29.15 -6.64 4.61
N ARG A 275 29.96 -7.26 5.48
CA ARG A 275 31.13 -6.63 6.10
C ARG A 275 32.33 -6.83 5.17
N PRO A 276 33.27 -5.87 5.09
CA PRO A 276 34.56 -6.13 4.45
C PRO A 276 35.23 -7.36 5.09
N GLY A 277 35.46 -8.43 4.32
CA GLY A 277 36.24 -9.61 4.76
C GLY A 277 35.48 -10.90 5.12
N VAL A 278 34.20 -11.06 4.75
CA VAL A 278 33.47 -12.34 4.88
C VAL A 278 33.17 -12.91 3.48
N ASP A 279 33.59 -14.16 3.24
CA ASP A 279 33.45 -14.85 1.95
C ASP A 279 31.98 -15.11 1.54
N GLN A 280 31.78 -15.26 0.23
CA GLN A 280 30.51 -15.33 -0.50
C GLN A 280 29.39 -16.13 0.20
N VAL A 281 28.24 -15.48 0.41
CA VAL A 281 26.99 -16.16 0.83
C VAL A 281 26.62 -17.22 -0.22
N ASN A 282 26.41 -18.47 0.21
CA ASN A 282 25.81 -19.48 -0.65
C ASN A 282 24.39 -19.05 -1.01
N THR A 283 24.16 -18.64 -2.26
CA THR A 283 22.88 -18.10 -2.72
C THR A 283 21.84 -19.19 -3.00
N GLN A 284 22.25 -20.45 -3.17
CA GLN A 284 21.38 -21.55 -3.57
C GLN A 284 20.80 -22.32 -2.38
N ALA A 285 21.51 -22.40 -1.25
CA ALA A 285 20.99 -23.01 -0.04
C ALA A 285 20.05 -22.05 0.71
N LEU A 286 19.15 -22.58 1.53
CA LEU A 286 18.38 -21.81 2.50
C LEU A 286 19.01 -21.99 3.88
N THR A 287 19.93 -21.10 4.24
CA THR A 287 20.73 -21.22 5.47
C THR A 287 20.72 -19.95 6.31
N LEU A 288 20.29 -18.81 5.75
CA LEU A 288 20.24 -17.55 6.47
C LEU A 288 19.00 -17.49 7.37
N GLY A 289 19.20 -16.95 8.57
CA GLY A 289 18.14 -16.59 9.51
C GLY A 289 18.30 -15.14 9.97
N GLY A 290 17.20 -14.42 10.16
CA GLY A 290 17.18 -13.00 10.52
C GLY A 290 16.11 -12.22 9.76
N VAL A 291 16.33 -10.91 9.60
CA VAL A 291 15.48 -10.03 8.79
C VAL A 291 16.11 -9.81 7.42
N PHE A 292 15.27 -9.64 6.39
CA PHE A 292 15.72 -9.53 5.00
C PHE A 292 15.20 -8.29 4.29
N GLY A 293 14.04 -7.77 4.70
CA GLY A 293 13.45 -6.59 4.05
C GLY A 293 12.43 -5.90 4.92
N ALA A 294 12.26 -4.59 4.72
CA ALA A 294 11.19 -3.85 5.33
C ALA A 294 10.65 -2.73 4.44
N LYS A 295 9.37 -2.40 4.64
CA LYS A 295 8.75 -1.20 4.08
C LYS A 295 7.63 -0.67 4.94
N SER A 296 7.37 0.63 4.83
CA SER A 296 6.13 1.24 5.30
C SER A 296 4.90 0.56 4.65
N SER A 297 3.87 0.34 5.46
CA SER A 297 2.56 -0.18 5.06
C SER A 297 1.52 0.96 4.94
N GLY A 298 0.41 0.69 4.26
CA GLY A 298 -0.70 1.64 4.12
C GLY A 298 -0.38 2.85 3.22
N ALA A 299 -0.97 3.99 3.56
CA ALA A 299 -0.84 5.24 2.80
C ALA A 299 0.54 5.91 2.94
N GLY A 300 1.33 5.55 3.97
CA GLY A 300 2.56 6.24 4.34
C GLY A 300 2.33 7.31 5.41
N CYS A 301 3.30 8.19 5.63
CA CYS A 301 3.24 9.28 6.61
C CYS A 301 3.10 8.82 8.08
N GLY A 302 3.55 7.61 8.42
CA GLY A 302 3.58 7.09 9.79
C GLY A 302 3.20 5.60 9.88
N GLY A 303 2.76 5.18 11.06
CA GLY A 303 2.12 3.90 11.34
C GLY A 303 3.01 2.66 11.22
N THR A 304 2.46 1.67 10.53
CA THR A 304 2.91 0.31 10.21
C THR A 304 4.24 0.11 9.45
N VAL A 305 5.36 -0.37 10.00
CA VAL A 305 6.44 -0.93 9.15
C VAL A 305 6.32 -2.45 9.07
N CYS A 306 6.23 -2.98 7.85
CA CYS A 306 6.29 -4.41 7.62
C CYS A 306 7.73 -4.87 7.50
N VAL A 307 8.04 -5.94 8.20
CA VAL A 307 9.34 -6.59 8.24
C VAL A 307 9.18 -8.03 7.78
N MET A 308 9.97 -8.43 6.79
CA MET A 308 10.10 -9.81 6.35
C MET A 308 11.32 -10.44 7.02
N ALA A 309 11.09 -11.58 7.66
CA ALA A 309 12.10 -12.34 8.38
C ALA A 309 12.01 -13.83 8.03
N SER A 310 13.04 -14.59 8.38
CA SER A 310 12.96 -16.06 8.39
C SER A 310 11.90 -16.52 9.41
N ASN A 311 11.21 -17.61 9.10
CA ASN A 311 10.26 -18.24 10.02
C ASN A 311 10.97 -19.17 11.01
N ASP A 312 11.87 -18.61 11.82
CA ASP A 312 12.64 -19.30 12.86
C ASP A 312 12.91 -18.34 14.04
N ASP A 313 13.60 -18.84 15.07
CA ASP A 313 13.95 -18.06 16.26
C ASP A 313 14.91 -16.92 15.94
N ALA A 314 15.79 -17.09 14.94
CA ALA A 314 16.72 -16.04 14.50
C ALA A 314 15.98 -14.85 13.90
N GLY A 315 14.99 -15.11 13.04
CA GLY A 315 14.14 -14.08 12.44
C GLY A 315 13.34 -13.32 13.48
N ARG A 316 12.72 -14.04 14.43
CA ARG A 316 12.00 -13.41 15.54
C ARG A 316 12.91 -12.55 16.42
N ALA A 317 14.07 -13.07 16.83
CA ALA A 317 15.02 -12.34 17.66
C ALA A 317 15.53 -11.07 16.97
N ALA A 318 15.72 -11.10 15.65
CA ALA A 318 16.11 -9.92 14.88
C ALA A 318 15.03 -8.83 14.88
N VAL A 319 13.76 -9.20 14.70
CA VAL A 319 12.63 -8.24 14.79
C VAL A 319 12.52 -7.64 16.19
N GLU A 320 12.70 -8.44 17.24
CA GLU A 320 12.69 -7.97 18.63
C GLU A 320 13.85 -7.02 18.93
N ARG A 321 15.05 -7.25 18.37
CA ARG A 321 16.18 -6.30 18.48
C ARG A 321 15.87 -4.97 17.81
N VAL A 322 15.35 -4.98 16.59
CA VAL A 322 14.97 -3.75 15.87
C VAL A 322 13.94 -2.94 16.67
N ALA A 323 12.89 -3.60 17.15
CA ALA A 323 11.83 -2.94 17.91
C ALA A 323 12.34 -2.34 19.24
N ARG A 324 13.21 -3.07 19.93
CA ARG A 324 13.86 -2.61 21.17
C ARG A 324 14.76 -1.40 20.91
N GLU A 325 15.64 -1.48 19.92
CA GLU A 325 16.55 -0.37 19.57
C GLU A 325 15.77 0.87 19.13
N TYR A 326 14.72 0.70 18.32
CA TYR A 326 13.82 1.79 17.97
C TYR A 326 13.20 2.44 19.22
N GLY A 327 12.69 1.63 20.15
CA GLY A 327 12.09 2.14 21.36
C GLY A 327 13.06 2.84 22.30
N GLU A 328 14.28 2.31 22.46
CA GLU A 328 15.37 2.94 23.21
C GLU A 328 15.76 4.31 22.60
N ARG A 329 15.81 4.40 21.27
CA ARG A 329 16.23 5.61 20.56
C ARG A 329 15.17 6.72 20.52
N TYR A 330 13.89 6.35 20.45
CA TYR A 330 12.80 7.31 20.23
C TYR A 330 11.83 7.44 21.41
N GLY A 331 12.00 6.66 22.49
CA GLY A 331 11.14 6.74 23.68
C GLY A 331 9.71 6.26 23.46
N ILE A 332 9.50 5.41 22.44
CA ILE A 332 8.20 4.85 22.07
C ILE A 332 8.26 3.34 22.26
N GLU A 333 7.21 2.71 22.80
CA GLU A 333 7.16 1.25 22.84
C GLU A 333 7.02 0.70 21.41
N GLY A 334 8.10 0.09 20.90
CA GLY A 334 8.15 -0.52 19.57
C GLY A 334 7.25 -1.76 19.50
N ARG A 335 5.94 -1.55 19.36
CA ARG A 335 4.95 -2.63 19.41
C ARG A 335 5.09 -3.53 18.18
N ILE A 336 5.25 -4.83 18.44
CA ILE A 336 5.35 -5.84 17.39
C ILE A 336 3.98 -6.50 17.17
N PHE A 337 3.58 -6.59 15.91
CA PHE A 337 2.43 -7.36 15.45
C PHE A 337 2.95 -8.59 14.70
N ASP A 338 2.81 -9.78 15.30
CA ASP A 338 3.07 -11.04 14.61
C ASP A 338 1.92 -11.34 13.65
N MET A 339 2.20 -11.37 12.35
CA MET A 339 1.20 -11.66 11.33
C MET A 339 1.06 -13.19 11.18
N LYS A 340 0.62 -13.85 12.26
CA LYS A 340 0.36 -15.29 12.28
C LYS A 340 -0.74 -15.66 11.30
N TYR A 341 -0.51 -16.77 10.60
CA TYR A 341 -1.53 -17.51 9.89
C TYR A 341 -2.71 -17.84 10.83
N GLY A 342 -3.91 -17.33 10.57
CA GLY A 342 -5.14 -18.02 11.00
C GLY A 342 -6.25 -17.23 11.68
N GLU A 343 -6.05 -16.00 12.17
CA GLU A 343 -7.17 -15.26 12.81
C GLU A 343 -7.87 -14.35 11.81
N ARG A 344 -9.11 -14.71 11.44
CA ARG A 344 -10.07 -13.94 10.61
C ARG A 344 -10.29 -12.47 11.04
N HIS A 345 -9.71 -12.04 12.16
CA HIS A 345 -9.97 -10.76 12.82
C HIS A 345 -8.75 -9.82 12.91
N ARG A 346 -7.61 -10.18 12.32
CA ARG A 346 -6.48 -9.25 12.15
C ARG A 346 -6.22 -9.06 10.66
N ALA A 347 -7.02 -8.20 10.05
CA ALA A 347 -6.85 -7.80 8.66
C ALA A 347 -5.58 -6.94 8.52
N CYS A 348 -4.41 -7.59 8.44
CA CYS A 348 -3.27 -7.00 7.76
C CYS A 348 -3.46 -7.29 6.28
N SER A 349 -4.19 -6.41 5.61
CA SER A 349 -4.43 -6.41 4.16
C SER A 349 -3.13 -6.19 3.39
N TRP A 350 -2.37 -7.25 3.18
CA TRP A 350 -1.29 -7.25 2.21
C TRP A 350 -1.86 -7.50 0.82
N CYS A 351 -2.08 -6.40 0.11
CA CYS A 351 -2.45 -6.44 -1.29
C CYS A 351 -1.21 -6.26 -2.17
N VAL A 352 -0.91 -7.34 -2.89
CA VAL A 352 -0.02 -7.32 -4.04
C VAL A 352 -0.77 -6.54 -5.13
N LYS A 353 -0.50 -5.22 -5.21
CA LYS A 353 -0.90 -4.31 -6.31
C LYS A 353 -0.40 -4.85 -7.67
N VAL A 354 -1.28 -5.47 -8.45
CA VAL A 354 -0.95 -5.84 -9.83
C VAL A 354 -1.80 -4.97 -10.75
N CYS A 355 -1.25 -4.41 -11.82
CA CYS A 355 -2.02 -3.91 -12.95
C CYS A 355 -1.79 -4.83 -14.14
N ARG A 356 -2.87 -5.21 -14.81
CA ARG A 356 -2.82 -6.03 -16.02
C ARG A 356 -2.25 -5.16 -17.15
N GLU A 357 -1.31 -5.69 -17.91
CA GLU A 357 -0.94 -5.12 -19.21
C GLU A 357 -2.11 -5.42 -20.17
N GLY A 358 -2.60 -4.37 -20.84
CA GLY A 358 -3.67 -4.46 -21.83
C GLY A 358 -3.25 -5.24 -23.06
#